data_AF-B6WY52-F1
#
_entry.id   AF-B6WY52-F1
#
_cell.length_a   1.000
_cell.length_b   1.000
_cell.length_c   1.000
_cell.angle_alpha   90.00
_cell.angle_beta   90.00
_cell.angle_gamma   90.00
#
_symmetry.space_group_name_H-M   'P 1'
#
loop_
_entity.id
_entity.type
_entity.pdbx_description
1 polymer ?
#
loop_
_entity_poly.entity_id
_entity_poly.type
_entity_poly.pdbx_seq_one_letter_code
_entity_poly.pdbx_strand_id
1 'polypeptide(L)'
;MTDIIPQLSLPLCILCSSTTGNTRSLADALADATGAPVFPAGHPPLLDHAGTLLLGFWVRRGLPDSRSLRLWQGIRGKRIFFFGTHGTRPGSEHSRQCLAVARRLLQDNGNEVLGGFLCQGRVNPRLVALAGKPGHHPMTPARAARLAEAARHPDGADRQALVRCWDCCRQGLPLPGADAAGEVDGGHFFAWSAGTGRLS
;
A
#
# COMPACT_ATOMS: atom_id res chain seq x y z
N MET A 1 -34.69 15.74 25.24
CA MET A 1 -33.38 15.08 25.43
C MET A 1 -33.18 14.19 24.23
N THR A 2 -32.48 14.68 23.21
CA THR A 2 -32.20 13.91 22.01
C THR A 2 -31.01 13.01 22.35
N ASP A 3 -31.24 11.70 22.39
CA ASP A 3 -30.16 10.73 22.56
C ASP A 3 -29.18 10.90 21.40
N ILE A 4 -28.02 11.50 21.70
CA ILE A 4 -26.86 11.46 20.82
C ILE A 4 -26.29 10.05 21.01
N ILE A 5 -26.80 9.09 20.25
CA ILE A 5 -26.11 7.82 20.07
C ILE A 5 -24.79 8.20 19.36
N PRO A 6 -23.62 8.05 20.00
CA PRO A 6 -22.37 8.26 19.29
C PRO A 6 -22.38 7.28 18.12
N GLN A 7 -22.29 7.78 16.89
CA GLN A 7 -22.08 6.92 15.73
C GLN A 7 -20.79 6.16 16.00
N LEU A 8 -20.93 4.89 16.39
CA LEU A 8 -19.81 3.96 16.57
C LEU A 8 -19.12 3.86 15.22
N SER A 9 -18.01 4.57 15.06
CA SER A 9 -17.11 4.43 13.94
C SER A 9 -16.60 2.99 13.95
N LEU A 10 -17.02 2.20 12.97
CA LEU A 10 -16.61 0.81 12.83
C LEU A 10 -15.07 0.72 12.83
N PRO A 11 -14.49 -0.28 13.51
CA PRO A 11 -13.05 -0.34 13.75
C PRO A 11 -12.23 -0.47 12.46
N LEU A 12 -11.07 0.18 12.46
CA LEU A 12 -10.03 0.00 11.45
C LEU A 12 -9.35 -1.36 11.66
N CYS A 13 -8.98 -2.03 10.56
CA CYS A 13 -8.26 -3.29 10.61
C CYS A 13 -7.13 -3.28 9.58
N ILE A 14 -5.90 -3.56 10.02
CA ILE A 14 -4.73 -3.63 9.14
C ILE A 14 -4.44 -5.09 8.81
N LEU A 15 -4.41 -5.43 7.51
CA LEU A 15 -4.04 -6.75 7.02
C LEU A 15 -2.74 -6.65 6.24
N CYS A 16 -1.68 -7.31 6.72
CA CYS A 16 -0.35 -7.16 6.15
C CYS A 16 0.22 -8.48 5.65
N SER A 17 0.67 -8.52 4.38
CA SER A 17 1.59 -9.52 3.85
C SER A 17 2.99 -8.92 3.76
N SER A 18 3.97 -9.53 4.44
CA SER A 18 5.37 -9.13 4.36
C SER A 18 6.29 -10.34 4.37
N THR A 19 7.37 -10.28 3.60
CA THR A 19 8.40 -11.35 3.54
C THR A 19 9.71 -10.92 4.19
N THR A 20 10.13 -9.68 3.96
CA THR A 20 11.43 -9.14 4.41
C THR A 20 11.30 -8.04 5.48
N GLY A 21 10.09 -7.84 6.01
CA GLY A 21 9.79 -6.81 7.02
C GLY A 21 9.42 -5.44 6.45
N ASN A 22 9.66 -5.16 5.16
CA ASN A 22 9.41 -3.83 4.57
C ASN A 22 7.94 -3.38 4.74
N THR A 23 6.99 -4.14 4.19
CA THR A 23 5.56 -3.82 4.33
C THR A 23 5.08 -3.89 5.78
N ARG A 24 5.73 -4.72 6.63
CA ARG A 24 5.39 -4.78 8.06
C ARG A 24 5.75 -3.47 8.76
N SER A 25 6.91 -2.89 8.46
CA SER A 25 7.33 -1.59 8.99
C SER A 25 6.34 -0.46 8.61
N LEU A 26 5.75 -0.52 7.42
CA LEU A 26 4.67 0.40 7.03
C LEU A 26 3.37 0.16 7.82
N ALA A 27 3.01 -1.10 8.02
CA ALA A 27 1.82 -1.48 8.79
C ALA A 27 1.94 -1.04 10.25
N ASP A 28 3.11 -1.19 10.86
CA ASP A 28 3.38 -0.76 12.23
C ASP A 28 3.22 0.77 12.36
N ALA A 29 3.69 1.57 11.39
CA ALA A 29 3.45 3.02 11.40
C ALA A 29 1.97 3.42 11.32
N LEU A 30 1.18 2.70 10.51
CA LEU A 30 -0.27 2.92 10.47
C LEU A 30 -0.93 2.48 11.79
N ALA A 31 -0.47 1.39 12.40
CA ALA A 31 -0.97 0.92 13.69
C ALA A 31 -0.67 1.94 14.80
N ASP A 32 0.54 2.46 14.86
CA ASP A 32 0.93 3.51 15.81
C ASP A 32 0.09 4.78 15.64
N ALA A 33 -0.20 5.18 14.40
CA ALA A 33 -0.98 6.38 14.10
C ALA A 33 -2.49 6.21 14.35
N THR A 34 -3.03 4.99 14.29
CA THR A 34 -4.48 4.74 14.33
C THR A 34 -4.96 3.96 15.53
N GLY A 35 -4.06 3.30 16.26
CA GLY A 35 -4.38 2.29 17.28
C GLY A 35 -4.96 0.99 16.71
N ALA A 36 -5.00 0.82 15.38
CA ALA A 36 -5.63 -0.33 14.75
C ALA A 36 -4.76 -1.60 14.89
N PRO A 37 -5.37 -2.78 15.13
CA PRO A 37 -4.64 -4.04 15.19
C PRO A 37 -4.13 -4.45 13.80
N VAL A 38 -2.94 -5.08 13.79
CA VAL A 38 -2.32 -5.65 12.59
C VAL A 38 -2.46 -7.16 12.58
N PHE A 39 -3.12 -7.68 11.55
CA PHE A 39 -3.28 -9.10 11.30
C PHE A 39 -2.49 -9.54 10.06
N PRO A 40 -1.96 -10.77 10.03
CA PRO A 40 -1.33 -11.31 8.83
C PRO A 40 -2.39 -11.58 7.75
N ALA A 41 -2.11 -11.20 6.50
CA ALA A 41 -3.06 -11.42 5.38
C ALA A 41 -3.42 -12.90 5.14
N GLY A 42 -2.61 -13.85 5.61
CA GLY A 42 -2.89 -15.29 5.53
C GLY A 42 -3.80 -15.83 6.63
N HIS A 43 -4.10 -15.04 7.65
CA HIS A 43 -4.98 -15.39 8.76
C HIS A 43 -5.78 -14.15 9.18
N PRO A 44 -6.67 -13.65 8.30
CA PRO A 44 -7.50 -12.48 8.60
C PRO A 44 -8.53 -12.81 9.69
N PRO A 45 -8.95 -11.82 10.50
CA PRO A 45 -10.12 -11.98 11.35
C PRO A 45 -11.39 -11.99 10.48
N LEU A 46 -12.55 -12.20 11.13
CA LEU A 46 -13.84 -11.94 10.48
C LEU A 46 -13.94 -10.46 10.09
N LEU A 47 -14.19 -10.19 8.81
CA LEU A 47 -14.17 -8.84 8.25
C LEU A 47 -15.55 -8.16 8.23
N ASP A 48 -16.59 -8.88 8.66
CA ASP A 48 -17.99 -8.41 8.57
C ASP A 48 -18.20 -7.11 9.35
N HIS A 49 -17.54 -7.00 10.52
CA HIS A 49 -17.61 -5.85 11.40
C HIS A 49 -16.52 -4.79 11.18
N ALA A 50 -15.60 -5.00 10.24
CA ALA A 50 -14.54 -4.04 9.96
C ALA A 50 -15.08 -2.86 9.12
N GLY A 51 -14.81 -1.63 9.58
CA GLY A 51 -15.27 -0.41 8.91
C GLY A 51 -14.46 -0.09 7.67
N THR A 52 -13.15 0.10 7.86
CA THR A 52 -12.19 0.31 6.77
C THR A 52 -11.03 -0.66 6.92
N LEU A 53 -10.67 -1.32 5.82
CA LEU A 53 -9.53 -2.22 5.74
C LEU A 53 -8.30 -1.50 5.22
N LEU A 54 -7.18 -1.64 5.93
CA LEU A 54 -5.87 -1.14 5.55
C LEU A 54 -5.04 -2.31 5.04
N LEU A 55 -4.92 -2.45 3.71
CA LEU A 55 -4.38 -3.66 3.08
C LEU A 55 -2.91 -3.46 2.65
N GLY A 56 -2.00 -4.05 3.42
CA GLY A 56 -0.56 -4.06 3.20
C GLY A 56 -0.10 -5.23 2.33
N PHE A 57 0.56 -4.95 1.21
CA PHE A 57 1.13 -5.98 0.32
C PHE A 57 2.55 -5.65 -0.15
N TRP A 58 3.15 -6.57 -0.92
CA TRP A 58 4.38 -6.27 -1.67
C TRP A 58 4.21 -6.68 -3.13
N VAL A 59 4.82 -5.91 -4.03
CA VAL A 59 4.71 -6.14 -5.48
C VAL A 59 5.50 -7.37 -5.89
N ARG A 60 4.83 -8.29 -6.59
CA ARG A 60 5.41 -9.48 -7.17
C ARG A 60 4.93 -9.60 -8.62
N ARG A 61 5.85 -9.40 -9.57
CA ARG A 61 5.58 -9.47 -11.03
C ARG A 61 4.44 -8.54 -11.47
N GLY A 62 4.44 -7.29 -11.01
CA GLY A 62 3.43 -6.30 -11.37
C GLY A 62 2.11 -6.38 -10.61
N LEU A 63 1.94 -7.37 -9.73
CA LEU A 63 0.72 -7.64 -8.98
C LEU A 63 0.97 -7.60 -7.47
N PRO A 64 -0.08 -7.50 -6.63
CA PRO A 64 0.03 -7.89 -5.25
C PRO A 64 0.62 -9.30 -5.07
N ASP A 65 1.27 -9.56 -3.94
CA ASP A 65 1.80 -10.89 -3.67
C ASP A 65 0.70 -11.95 -3.59
N SER A 66 1.06 -13.21 -3.72
CA SER A 66 0.07 -14.29 -3.87
C SER A 66 -0.85 -14.45 -2.66
N ARG A 67 -0.41 -14.09 -1.44
CA ARG A 67 -1.29 -14.12 -0.26
C ARG A 67 -2.32 -13.00 -0.33
N SER A 68 -1.86 -11.78 -0.63
CA SER A 68 -2.73 -10.61 -0.78
C SER A 68 -3.73 -10.81 -1.92
N LEU A 69 -3.30 -11.30 -3.09
CA LEU A 69 -4.20 -11.61 -4.21
C LEU A 69 -5.34 -12.55 -3.83
N ARG A 70 -5.03 -13.67 -3.16
CA ARG A 70 -6.04 -14.65 -2.72
C ARG A 70 -7.03 -14.05 -1.73
N LEU A 71 -6.54 -13.26 -0.78
CA LEU A 71 -7.39 -12.58 0.19
C LEU A 71 -8.32 -11.56 -0.50
N TRP A 72 -7.76 -10.71 -1.36
CA TRP A 72 -8.48 -9.59 -1.97
C TRP A 72 -9.56 -10.07 -2.95
N GLN A 73 -9.38 -11.24 -3.55
CA GLN A 73 -10.41 -11.91 -4.36
C GLN A 73 -11.71 -12.18 -3.60
N GLY A 74 -11.72 -12.24 -2.26
CA GLY A 74 -12.93 -12.44 -1.46
C GLY A 74 -13.51 -11.17 -0.83
N ILE A 75 -12.77 -10.05 -0.84
CA ILE A 75 -13.22 -8.81 -0.19
C ILE A 75 -14.23 -8.09 -1.11
N ARG A 76 -15.45 -7.84 -0.60
CA ARG A 76 -16.54 -7.18 -1.34
C ARG A 76 -17.20 -6.12 -0.47
N GLY A 77 -17.61 -5.00 -1.08
CA GLY A 77 -18.40 -3.96 -0.43
C GLY A 77 -17.74 -3.31 0.80
N LYS A 78 -16.40 -3.34 0.89
CA LYS A 78 -15.65 -2.72 2.00
C LYS A 78 -15.05 -1.39 1.58
N ARG A 79 -14.79 -0.55 2.58
CA ARG A 79 -13.94 0.65 2.43
C ARG A 79 -12.50 0.24 2.59
N ILE A 80 -11.63 0.64 1.66
CA ILE A 80 -10.27 0.11 1.58
C ILE A 80 -9.27 1.25 1.34
N PHE A 81 -8.20 1.23 2.12
CA PHE A 81 -6.96 1.91 1.78
C PHE A 81 -5.88 0.84 1.63
N PHE A 82 -5.13 0.85 0.53
CA PHE A 82 -4.06 -0.12 0.34
C PHE A 82 -2.69 0.55 0.43
N PHE A 83 -1.71 -0.20 0.91
CA PHE A 83 -0.33 0.25 0.96
C PHE A 83 0.62 -0.91 0.63
N GLY A 84 1.83 -0.59 0.22
CA GLY A 84 2.78 -1.65 -0.06
C GLY A 84 4.18 -1.20 -0.43
N THR A 85 5.00 -2.20 -0.72
CA THR A 85 6.39 -1.99 -1.11
C THR A 85 6.71 -2.66 -2.44
N HIS A 86 7.64 -2.09 -3.18
CA HIS A 86 8.15 -2.65 -4.43
C HIS A 86 9.67 -2.55 -4.51
N GLY A 87 10.28 -3.43 -5.30
CA GLY A 87 11.73 -3.42 -5.48
C GLY A 87 12.24 -2.43 -6.54
N THR A 88 11.37 -1.88 -7.40
CA THR A 88 11.75 -1.02 -8.54
C THR A 88 11.99 0.43 -8.13
N ARG A 89 12.38 1.30 -9.08
CA ARG A 89 12.46 2.75 -8.84
C ARG A 89 11.03 3.30 -8.66
N PRO A 90 10.75 4.07 -7.60
CA PRO A 90 9.46 4.76 -7.44
C PRO A 90 9.22 5.74 -8.58
N GLY A 91 7.95 6.04 -8.88
CA GLY A 91 7.57 6.90 -10.00
C GLY A 91 7.75 6.30 -11.40
N SER A 92 8.48 5.18 -11.55
CA SER A 92 8.58 4.46 -12.82
C SER A 92 7.22 4.02 -13.34
N GLU A 93 7.07 3.92 -14.67
CA GLU A 93 5.85 3.42 -15.31
C GLU A 93 5.41 2.08 -14.70
N HIS A 94 6.37 1.17 -14.45
CA HIS A 94 6.09 -0.11 -13.81
C HIS A 94 5.48 0.05 -12.40
N SER A 95 6.03 0.92 -11.55
CA SER A 95 5.48 1.13 -10.20
C SER A 95 4.10 1.80 -10.23
N ARG A 96 3.87 2.75 -11.15
CA ARG A 96 2.54 3.37 -11.34
C ARG A 96 1.52 2.33 -11.81
N GLN A 97 1.90 1.48 -12.76
CA GLN A 97 1.07 0.38 -13.21
C GLN A 97 0.74 -0.61 -12.08
N CYS A 98 1.69 -0.91 -11.19
CA CYS A 98 1.44 -1.77 -10.03
C CYS A 98 0.36 -1.17 -9.10
N LEU A 99 0.43 0.13 -8.84
CA LEU A 99 -0.58 0.83 -8.04
C LEU A 99 -1.96 0.77 -8.72
N ALA A 100 -2.00 1.09 -10.02
CA ALA A 100 -3.24 1.06 -10.79
C ALA A 100 -3.89 -0.33 -10.82
N VAL A 101 -3.09 -1.40 -10.98
CA VAL A 101 -3.59 -2.78 -10.94
C VAL A 101 -4.12 -3.17 -9.56
N ALA A 102 -3.42 -2.79 -8.48
CA ALA A 102 -3.89 -3.04 -7.12
C ALA A 102 -5.22 -2.33 -6.84
N ARG A 103 -5.33 -1.06 -7.24
CA ARG A 103 -6.58 -0.28 -7.18
C ARG A 103 -7.71 -0.97 -7.95
N ARG A 104 -7.46 -1.31 -9.22
CA ARG A 104 -8.48 -1.89 -10.11
C ARG A 104 -9.02 -3.21 -9.57
N LEU A 105 -8.14 -4.09 -9.10
CA LEU A 105 -8.51 -5.38 -8.51
C LEU A 105 -9.51 -5.24 -7.35
N LEU A 106 -9.32 -4.22 -6.51
CA LEU A 106 -10.19 -3.96 -5.37
C LEU A 106 -11.51 -3.29 -5.81
N GLN A 107 -11.45 -2.34 -6.76
CA GLN A 107 -12.62 -1.65 -7.29
C GLN A 107 -13.56 -2.59 -8.07
N ASP A 108 -13.03 -3.49 -8.89
CA ASP A 108 -13.82 -4.46 -9.66
C ASP A 108 -14.62 -5.41 -8.75
N ASN A 109 -14.21 -5.55 -7.49
CA ASN A 109 -14.91 -6.29 -6.45
C ASN A 109 -15.96 -5.44 -5.70
N GLY A 110 -16.33 -4.26 -6.22
CA GLY A 110 -17.33 -3.38 -5.63
C GLY A 110 -16.91 -2.75 -4.30
N ASN A 111 -15.60 -2.60 -4.06
CA ASN A 111 -15.08 -1.93 -2.87
C ASN A 111 -14.91 -0.42 -3.09
N GLU A 112 -15.14 0.37 -2.05
CA GLU A 112 -14.81 1.80 -2.02
C GLU A 112 -13.32 1.95 -1.70
N VAL A 113 -12.50 2.18 -2.72
CA VAL A 113 -11.04 2.38 -2.54
C VAL A 113 -10.74 3.85 -2.32
N LEU A 114 -10.35 4.19 -1.09
CA LEU A 114 -10.09 5.56 -0.61
C LEU A 114 -8.79 6.15 -1.16
N GLY A 115 -7.79 5.30 -1.34
CA GLY A 115 -6.45 5.71 -1.74
C GLY A 115 -5.46 4.54 -1.75
N GLY A 116 -4.24 4.84 -2.17
CA GLY A 116 -3.17 3.86 -2.34
C GLY A 116 -1.80 4.48 -2.10
N PHE A 117 -0.89 3.73 -1.48
CA PHE A 117 0.50 4.15 -1.27
C PHE A 117 1.49 3.04 -1.61
N LEU A 118 2.52 3.35 -2.37
CA LEU A 118 3.64 2.44 -2.62
C LEU A 118 4.96 3.15 -2.38
N CYS A 119 5.87 2.55 -1.63
CA CYS A 119 7.26 3.01 -1.55
C CYS A 119 8.26 1.93 -1.94
N GLN A 120 9.50 2.36 -2.18
CA GLN A 120 10.57 1.42 -2.41
C GLN A 120 10.81 0.57 -1.16
N GLY A 121 11.22 -0.68 -1.35
CA GLY A 121 11.62 -1.55 -0.26
C GLY A 121 12.86 -2.36 -0.59
N ARG A 122 13.65 -2.66 0.45
CA ARG A 122 14.80 -3.55 0.38
C ARG A 122 14.48 -4.84 -0.37
N VAL A 123 15.24 -5.11 -1.43
CA VAL A 123 15.14 -6.37 -2.18
C VAL A 123 15.78 -7.50 -1.39
N ASN A 124 15.14 -8.68 -1.40
CA ASN A 124 15.66 -9.85 -0.70
C ASN A 124 17.12 -10.16 -1.14
N PRO A 125 18.10 -10.23 -0.23
CA PRO A 125 19.50 -10.52 -0.55
C PRO A 125 19.69 -11.80 -1.37
N ARG A 126 18.84 -12.82 -1.16
CA ARG A 126 18.86 -14.05 -1.96
C ARG A 126 18.56 -13.78 -3.44
N LEU A 127 17.65 -12.85 -3.74
CA LEU A 127 17.36 -12.44 -5.11
C LEU A 127 18.48 -11.57 -5.70
N VAL A 128 19.17 -10.80 -4.86
CA VAL A 128 20.35 -10.03 -5.26
C VAL A 128 21.51 -10.96 -5.63
N ALA A 129 21.75 -12.00 -4.84
CA ALA A 129 22.79 -13.00 -5.09
C ALA A 129 22.57 -13.86 -6.35
N LEU A 130 21.33 -13.89 -6.87
CA LEU A 130 20.99 -14.56 -8.13
C LEU A 130 21.14 -13.64 -9.36
N ALA A 131 21.38 -12.34 -9.17
CA ALA A 131 21.55 -11.41 -10.28
C ALA A 131 22.75 -11.79 -11.15
N GLY A 132 22.60 -11.68 -12.48
CA GLY A 132 23.62 -12.08 -13.45
C GLY A 132 23.69 -13.59 -13.75
N LYS A 133 22.92 -14.44 -13.05
CA LYS A 133 22.76 -15.84 -13.43
C LYS A 133 21.74 -15.99 -14.59
N PRO A 134 21.83 -17.04 -15.42
CA PRO A 134 20.85 -17.32 -16.46
C PRO A 134 19.42 -17.31 -15.91
N GLY A 135 18.49 -16.66 -16.62
CA GLY A 135 17.10 -16.50 -16.19
C GLY A 135 16.85 -15.40 -15.15
N HIS A 136 17.89 -14.68 -14.71
CA HIS A 136 17.78 -13.52 -13.82
C HIS A 136 18.30 -12.24 -14.49
N HIS A 137 17.80 -11.10 -14.00
CA HIS A 137 18.24 -9.82 -14.53
C HIS A 137 19.74 -9.57 -14.28
N PRO A 138 20.48 -9.02 -15.26
CA PRO A 138 21.89 -8.71 -15.11
C PRO A 138 22.13 -7.66 -14.02
N MET A 139 23.27 -7.76 -13.34
CA MET A 139 23.71 -6.76 -12.37
C MET A 139 24.40 -5.58 -13.08
N THR A 140 23.61 -4.66 -13.63
CA THR A 140 24.13 -3.41 -14.20
C THR A 140 24.47 -2.39 -13.11
N PRO A 141 25.36 -1.40 -13.36
CA PRO A 141 25.63 -0.31 -12.40
C PRO A 141 24.37 0.42 -11.94
N ALA A 142 23.45 0.70 -12.87
CA ALA A 142 22.15 1.31 -12.55
C ALA A 142 21.29 0.43 -11.63
N ARG A 143 21.33 -0.90 -11.80
CA ARG A 143 20.65 -1.84 -10.90
C ARG A 143 21.31 -1.86 -9.52
N ALA A 144 22.65 -1.88 -9.46
CA ALA A 144 23.38 -1.87 -8.21
C ALA A 144 23.07 -0.60 -7.39
N ALA A 145 23.11 0.59 -8.02
CA ALA A 145 22.75 1.85 -7.38
C ALA A 145 21.30 1.83 -6.85
N ARG A 146 20.36 1.31 -7.64
CA ARG A 146 18.96 1.15 -7.20
C ARG A 146 18.82 0.20 -6.01
N LEU A 147 19.57 -0.90 -5.98
CA LEU A 147 19.53 -1.86 -4.87
C LEU A 147 20.12 -1.26 -3.59
N ALA A 148 21.20 -0.49 -3.71
CA ALA A 148 21.79 0.26 -2.60
C ALA A 148 20.80 1.29 -2.04
N GLU A 149 20.10 2.02 -2.92
CA GLU A 149 19.04 2.94 -2.54
C GLU A 149 17.90 2.21 -1.81
N ALA A 150 17.35 1.17 -2.44
CA ALA A 150 16.24 0.40 -1.90
C ALA A 150 16.55 -0.22 -0.54
N ALA A 151 17.81 -0.50 -0.21
CA ALA A 151 18.20 -1.05 1.08
C ALA A 151 17.93 -0.11 2.26
N ARG A 152 17.76 1.20 2.00
CA ARG A 152 17.45 2.23 2.99
C ARG A 152 15.96 2.36 3.28
N HIS A 153 15.11 1.81 2.39
CA HIS A 153 13.66 1.98 2.44
C HIS A 153 12.92 0.68 2.84
N PRO A 154 11.76 0.78 3.52
CA PRO A 154 11.10 2.02 3.96
C PRO A 154 11.80 2.71 5.13
N ASP A 155 11.99 4.02 5.03
CA ASP A 155 12.58 4.86 6.07
C ASP A 155 11.52 5.64 6.87
N GLY A 156 11.95 6.57 7.72
CA GLY A 156 11.03 7.41 8.50
C GLY A 156 10.19 8.35 7.64
N ALA A 157 10.75 8.88 6.55
CA ALA A 157 10.03 9.78 5.66
C ALA A 157 8.95 9.03 4.86
N ASP A 158 9.24 7.80 4.41
CA ASP A 158 8.26 6.93 3.75
C ASP A 158 7.07 6.63 4.67
N ARG A 159 7.35 6.29 5.94
CA ARG A 159 6.31 6.00 6.95
C ARG A 159 5.46 7.24 7.24
N GLN A 160 6.07 8.40 7.38
CA GLN A 160 5.33 9.65 7.57
C GLN A 160 4.49 10.02 6.34
N ALA A 161 5.01 9.81 5.13
CA ALA A 161 4.26 10.04 3.90
C ALA A 161 3.06 9.10 3.79
N LEU A 162 3.22 7.83 4.17
CA LEU A 162 2.13 6.87 4.25
C LEU A 162 1.03 7.32 5.20
N VAL A 163 1.39 7.73 6.43
CA VAL A 163 0.41 8.19 7.43
C VAL A 163 -0.33 9.43 6.93
N ARG A 164 0.39 10.42 6.39
CA ARG A 164 -0.24 11.61 5.77
C ARG A 164 -1.19 11.24 4.63
N CYS A 165 -0.77 10.31 3.77
CA CYS A 165 -1.61 9.83 2.67
C CYS A 165 -2.91 9.21 3.20
N TRP A 166 -2.82 8.33 4.20
CA TRP A 166 -3.97 7.74 4.86
C TRP A 166 -4.89 8.81 5.46
N ASP A 167 -4.33 9.80 6.18
CA ASP A 167 -5.10 10.87 6.80
C ASP A 167 -5.87 11.73 5.80
N CYS A 168 -5.26 12.08 4.66
CA CYS A 168 -5.96 12.75 3.58
C CYS A 168 -7.09 11.88 3.01
N CYS A 169 -6.79 10.62 2.69
CA CYS A 169 -7.75 9.72 2.05
C CYS A 169 -8.97 9.44 2.95
N ARG A 170 -8.78 9.21 4.25
CA ARG A 170 -9.89 8.95 5.17
C ARG A 170 -10.81 10.17 5.36
N GLN A 171 -10.28 11.38 5.16
CA GLN A 171 -11.01 12.64 5.21
C GLN A 171 -11.62 13.03 3.85
N GLY A 172 -11.38 12.23 2.79
CA GLY A 172 -11.80 12.56 1.42
C GLY A 172 -11.04 13.75 0.83
N LEU A 173 -9.89 14.12 1.41
CA LEU A 173 -9.09 15.26 0.96
C LEU A 173 -8.12 14.84 -0.16
N PRO A 174 -7.81 15.75 -1.10
CA PRO A 174 -6.73 15.54 -2.05
C PRO A 174 -5.38 15.46 -1.33
N LEU A 175 -4.42 14.78 -1.93
CA LEU A 175 -3.04 14.79 -1.42
C LEU A 175 -2.38 16.13 -1.77
N PRO A 176 -1.63 16.76 -0.84
CA PRO A 176 -0.85 17.95 -1.16
C PRO A 176 0.13 17.69 -2.30
N GLY A 177 0.10 18.55 -3.33
CA GLY A 177 0.93 18.42 -4.52
C GLY A 177 0.46 17.34 -5.51
N ALA A 178 -0.75 16.80 -5.35
CA ALA A 178 -1.32 15.86 -6.29
C ALA A 178 -1.57 16.50 -7.67
N ASP A 179 -1.34 15.71 -8.72
CA ASP A 179 -1.76 16.07 -10.07
C ASP A 179 -3.28 15.89 -10.26
N ALA A 180 -3.76 16.14 -11.49
CA ALA A 180 -5.18 16.01 -11.83
C ALA A 180 -5.74 14.58 -11.68
N ALA A 181 -4.88 13.55 -11.64
CA ALA A 181 -5.28 12.16 -11.39
C ALA A 181 -5.32 11.82 -9.90
N GLY A 182 -4.98 12.78 -9.02
CA GLY A 182 -4.89 12.59 -7.57
C GLY A 182 -3.59 11.91 -7.15
N GLU A 183 -2.57 11.90 -8.01
CA GLU A 183 -1.31 11.20 -7.81
C GLU A 183 -0.20 12.13 -7.29
N VAL A 184 0.61 11.65 -6.36
CA VAL A 184 1.81 12.35 -5.83
C VAL A 184 3.03 11.45 -6.01
N ASP A 185 4.08 12.02 -6.61
CA ASP A 185 5.41 11.40 -6.69
C ASP A 185 6.35 12.05 -5.66
N GLY A 186 6.75 11.27 -4.67
CA GLY A 186 7.63 11.71 -3.59
C GLY A 186 9.09 11.28 -3.76
N GLY A 187 9.48 10.85 -4.95
CA GLY A 187 10.83 10.35 -5.26
C GLY A 187 11.09 8.93 -4.77
N HIS A 188 10.79 8.64 -3.50
CA HIS A 188 10.95 7.31 -2.88
C HIS A 188 9.62 6.58 -2.65
N PHE A 189 8.52 7.30 -2.80
CA PHE A 189 7.16 6.78 -2.76
C PHE A 189 6.30 7.38 -3.86
N PHE A 190 5.17 6.75 -4.07
CA PHE A 190 4.12 7.20 -4.94
C PHE A 190 2.78 6.94 -4.25
N ALA A 191 1.88 7.93 -4.29
CA ALA A 191 0.62 7.90 -3.58
C ALA A 191 -0.52 8.37 -4.47
N TRP A 192 -1.72 7.87 -4.19
CA TRP A 192 -2.94 8.25 -4.88
C TRP A 192 -4.07 8.41 -3.87
N SER A 193 -4.88 9.46 -4.00
CA SER A 193 -6.12 9.65 -3.25
C SER A 193 -7.30 9.68 -4.21
N ALA A 194 -8.41 9.06 -3.82
CA ALA A 194 -9.66 9.21 -4.54
C ALA A 194 -10.19 10.66 -4.51
N GLY A 195 -9.81 11.44 -3.48
CA GLY A 195 -10.23 12.83 -3.26
C GLY A 195 -11.75 13.02 -3.32
N THR A 196 -12.21 14.28 -3.34
CA THR A 196 -13.60 14.61 -3.70
C THR A 196 -13.80 14.50 -5.22
N GLY A 197 -13.56 13.31 -5.78
CA GLY A 197 -13.84 12.96 -7.16
C GLY A 197 -15.27 12.43 -7.37
N ARG A 198 -16.25 12.86 -6.56
CA ARG A 198 -17.64 12.80 -7.01
C ARG A 198 -17.79 13.94 -8.01
N LEU A 199 -17.52 13.64 -9.28
CA LEU A 199 -18.27 14.32 -10.33
C LEU A 199 -19.75 14.08 -9.99
N SER A 200 -20.41 15.18 -9.64
CA SER A 200 -21.87 15.31 -9.51
C SER A 200 -22.58 14.66 -10.70
#